data_AF-A0AAQ4EXK8-F1
#
_entry.id   AF-A0AAQ4EXK8-F1
#
_cell.length_a   1.000
_cell.length_b   1.000
_cell.length_c   1.000
_cell.angle_alpha   90.00
_cell.angle_beta   90.00
_cell.angle_gamma   90.00
#
_symmetry.space_group_name_H-M   'P 1'
#
loop_
_entity.id
_entity.type
_entity.pdbx_description
1 polymer ?
#
loop_
_entity_poly.entity_id
_entity_poly.type
_entity_poly.pdbx_seq_one_letter_code
_entity_poly.pdbx_strand_id
1 'polypeptide(L)'
;MAAPQSTREQLLRLVDDIEIIAKELFENIIAPKNQRLSAAEHSQLAELLVAKDEELKQTLAIAAVQAEVQKTINSLQEEVEKQDHDIHLLQWQLKEAEHLLSTAIYQAKQKLQSIEKANARAVSSEELIKYAHRISASNAVAAPHNWQQGSKLAAVPCIYLLCEEASFLW
;
A
#
# COMPACT_ATOMS: atom_id res chain seq x y z
N MET A 1 -39.10 19.93 -0.31
CA MET A 1 -38.74 19.16 -1.52
C MET A 1 -38.26 17.81 -1.05
N ALA A 2 -38.99 16.73 -1.34
CA ALA A 2 -38.57 15.38 -0.94
C ALA A 2 -37.29 15.01 -1.70
N ALA A 3 -36.35 14.34 -1.02
CA ALA A 3 -35.13 13.86 -1.66
C ALA A 3 -35.48 12.96 -2.85
N PRO A 4 -34.70 12.99 -3.95
CA PRO A 4 -34.92 12.08 -5.06
C PRO A 4 -34.79 10.64 -4.56
N GLN A 5 -35.87 9.87 -4.70
CA GLN A 5 -35.91 8.48 -4.25
C GLN A 5 -34.92 7.64 -5.06
N SER A 6 -34.25 6.70 -4.40
CA SER A 6 -33.33 5.80 -5.11
C SER A 6 -34.11 4.89 -6.05
N THR A 7 -33.50 4.49 -7.17
CA THR A 7 -34.12 3.54 -8.12
C THR A 7 -34.52 2.23 -7.43
N ARG A 8 -33.77 1.80 -6.41
CA ARG A 8 -34.11 0.64 -5.57
C ARG A 8 -35.41 0.85 -4.79
N GLU A 9 -35.55 1.97 -4.10
CA GLU A 9 -36.77 2.29 -3.34
C GLU A 9 -37.98 2.45 -4.25
N GLN A 10 -37.78 3.03 -5.44
CA GLN A 10 -38.83 3.15 -6.44
C GLN A 10 -39.30 1.78 -6.95
N LEU A 11 -38.37 0.86 -7.25
CA LEU A 11 -38.73 -0.52 -7.64
C LEU A 11 -39.51 -1.25 -6.54
N LEU A 12 -39.07 -1.14 -5.29
CA LEU A 12 -39.77 -1.77 -4.16
C LEU A 12 -41.20 -1.25 -4.02
N ARG A 13 -41.38 0.06 -4.08
CA ARG A 13 -42.71 0.68 -4.02
C ARG A 13 -43.61 0.23 -5.16
N LEU A 14 -43.08 0.11 -6.39
CA LEU A 14 -43.87 -0.35 -7.53
C LEU A 14 -44.32 -1.80 -7.36
N VAL A 15 -43.48 -2.66 -6.79
CA VAL A 15 -43.86 -4.03 -6.46
C VAL A 15 -44.96 -4.08 -5.40
N ASP A 16 -44.84 -3.28 -4.34
CA ASP A 16 -45.85 -3.18 -3.28
C ASP A 16 -47.19 -2.66 -3.85
N ASP A 17 -47.16 -1.61 -4.67
CA ASP A 17 -48.34 -1.05 -5.34
C ASP A 17 -49.03 -2.12 -6.23
N ILE A 18 -48.26 -2.86 -7.03
CA ILE A 18 -48.76 -3.95 -7.88
C ILE A 18 -49.38 -5.07 -7.03
N GLU A 19 -48.75 -5.44 -5.91
CA GLU A 19 -49.28 -6.46 -5.00
C GLU A 19 -50.64 -6.04 -4.42
N ILE A 20 -50.76 -4.79 -3.97
CA ILE A 20 -52.01 -4.25 -3.42
C ILE A 20 -53.12 -4.27 -4.47
N ILE A 21 -52.84 -3.77 -5.67
CA ILE A 21 -53.81 -3.73 -6.78
C ILE A 21 -54.24 -5.15 -7.18
N ALA A 22 -53.29 -6.09 -7.27
CA ALA A 22 -53.58 -7.48 -7.60
C ALA A 22 -54.47 -8.15 -6.53
N LYS A 23 -54.20 -7.92 -5.25
CA LYS A 23 -55.05 -8.43 -4.15
C LYS A 23 -56.47 -7.90 -4.26
N GLU A 24 -56.63 -6.59 -4.48
CA GLU A 24 -57.95 -5.96 -4.60
C GLU A 24 -58.73 -6.52 -5.81
N LEU A 25 -58.05 -6.77 -6.94
CA LEU A 25 -58.66 -7.45 -8.10
C LEU A 25 -59.15 -8.86 -7.76
N PHE A 26 -58.34 -9.67 -7.06
CA PHE A 26 -58.74 -11.02 -6.68
C PHE A 26 -59.88 -11.03 -5.65
N GLU A 27 -59.81 -10.16 -4.64
CA GLU A 27 -60.88 -9.99 -3.65
C GLU A 27 -62.20 -9.61 -4.32
N ASN A 28 -62.16 -8.75 -5.34
CA ASN A 28 -63.33 -8.38 -6.11
C ASN A 28 -63.96 -9.56 -6.88
N ILE A 29 -63.14 -10.39 -7.51
CA ILE A 29 -63.61 -11.55 -8.28
C ILE A 29 -64.32 -12.56 -7.37
N ILE A 30 -63.82 -12.74 -6.15
CA ILE A 30 -64.34 -13.69 -5.16
C ILE A 30 -65.55 -13.11 -4.42
N ALA A 31 -65.67 -11.79 -4.32
CA ALA A 31 -66.75 -11.11 -3.60
C ALA A 31 -68.16 -11.50 -4.11
N PRO A 32 -69.17 -11.57 -3.22
CA PRO A 32 -70.55 -11.82 -3.61
C PRO A 32 -71.10 -10.66 -4.45
N LYS A 33 -72.05 -10.94 -5.36
CA LYS A 33 -72.52 -9.99 -6.39
C LYS A 33 -72.94 -8.61 -5.89
N ASN A 34 -73.41 -8.51 -4.64
CA ASN A 34 -73.84 -7.28 -3.98
C ASN A 34 -72.69 -6.43 -3.42
N GLN A 35 -71.46 -6.96 -3.36
CA GLN A 35 -70.25 -6.29 -2.86
C GLN A 35 -69.18 -6.14 -3.94
N ARG A 36 -69.44 -6.58 -5.17
CA ARG A 36 -68.51 -6.39 -6.30
C ARG A 36 -68.48 -4.94 -6.73
N LEU A 37 -67.29 -4.47 -7.05
CA LEU A 37 -67.07 -3.23 -7.78
C LEU A 37 -67.93 -3.23 -9.07
N SER A 38 -68.33 -2.04 -9.50
CA SER A 38 -68.95 -1.87 -10.79
C SER A 38 -68.00 -2.26 -11.93
N ALA A 39 -68.54 -2.58 -13.10
CA ALA A 39 -67.74 -2.90 -14.27
C ALA A 39 -66.75 -1.77 -14.65
N ALA A 40 -67.14 -0.50 -14.40
CA ALA A 40 -66.28 0.65 -14.65
C ALA A 40 -65.09 0.71 -13.67
N GLU A 41 -65.33 0.55 -12.37
CA GLU A 41 -64.28 0.53 -11.34
C GLU A 41 -63.33 -0.65 -11.52
N HIS A 42 -63.85 -1.83 -11.89
CA HIS A 42 -63.01 -2.99 -12.20
C HIS A 42 -62.13 -2.75 -13.44
N SER A 43 -62.64 -2.06 -14.48
CA SER A 43 -61.83 -1.68 -15.65
C SER A 43 -60.70 -0.72 -15.25
N GLN A 44 -61.02 0.29 -14.44
CA GLN A 44 -60.04 1.27 -13.96
C GLN A 44 -58.93 0.63 -13.13
N LEU A 45 -59.28 -0.32 -12.25
CA LEU A 45 -58.30 -1.04 -11.44
C LEU A 45 -57.38 -1.92 -12.30
N ALA A 46 -57.92 -2.56 -13.34
CA ALA A 46 -57.12 -3.32 -14.30
C ALA A 46 -56.20 -2.43 -15.15
N GLU A 47 -56.68 -1.25 -15.59
CA GLU A 47 -55.88 -0.26 -16.30
C GLU A 47 -54.75 0.30 -15.41
N LEU A 48 -55.02 0.54 -14.13
CA LEU A 48 -54.02 0.97 -13.16
C LEU A 48 -52.92 -0.08 -12.97
N LEU A 49 -53.27 -1.37 -12.94
CA LEU A 49 -52.30 -2.45 -12.88
C LEU A 49 -51.37 -2.44 -14.11
N VAL A 50 -51.93 -2.29 -15.31
CA VAL A 50 -51.15 -2.20 -16.56
C VAL A 50 -50.23 -0.99 -16.55
N ALA A 51 -50.72 0.16 -16.07
CA ALA A 51 -49.90 1.37 -15.95
C ALA A 51 -48.72 1.16 -14.98
N LYS A 52 -48.95 0.48 -13.85
CA LYS A 52 -47.90 0.17 -12.87
C LYS A 52 -46.88 -0.86 -13.36
N ASP A 53 -47.31 -1.86 -14.12
CA ASP A 53 -46.41 -2.82 -14.77
C ASP A 53 -45.50 -2.11 -15.80
N GLU A 54 -46.04 -1.18 -16.57
CA GLU A 54 -45.25 -0.38 -17.52
C GLU A 54 -44.25 0.54 -16.79
N GLU A 55 -44.66 1.20 -15.71
CA GLU A 55 -43.77 2.00 -14.86
C GLU A 55 -42.63 1.14 -14.26
N LEU A 56 -42.93 -0.09 -13.84
CA LEU A 56 -41.94 -1.04 -13.34
C LEU A 56 -40.93 -1.44 -14.42
N LYS A 57 -41.39 -1.76 -15.63
CA LYS A 57 -40.52 -2.11 -16.76
C LYS A 57 -39.57 -0.99 -17.13
N GLN A 58 -40.07 0.25 -17.16
CA GLN A 58 -39.25 1.43 -17.43
C GLN A 58 -38.19 1.64 -16.33
N THR A 59 -38.58 1.49 -15.07
CA THR A 59 -37.65 1.62 -13.93
C THR A 59 -36.58 0.52 -13.95
N LEU A 60 -36.94 -0.71 -14.36
CA LEU A 60 -35.98 -1.80 -14.54
C LEU A 60 -34.96 -1.53 -15.65
N ALA A 61 -35.38 -0.88 -16.75
CA ALA A 61 -34.46 -0.48 -17.81
C ALA A 61 -33.43 0.53 -17.30
N ILE A 62 -33.84 1.48 -16.46
CA ILE A 62 -32.92 2.44 -15.81
C ILE A 62 -31.95 1.70 -14.89
N ALA A 63 -32.44 0.76 -14.07
CA ALA A 63 -31.59 -0.03 -13.18
C ALA A 63 -30.54 -0.85 -13.96
N ALA A 64 -30.89 -1.39 -15.13
CA ALA A 64 -29.95 -2.10 -15.98
C ALA A 64 -28.82 -1.18 -16.50
N VAL A 65 -29.15 0.03 -16.93
CA VAL A 65 -28.14 1.03 -17.35
C VAL A 65 -27.25 1.42 -16.17
N GLN A 66 -27.83 1.63 -14.99
CA GLN A 66 -27.05 1.91 -13.77
C GLN A 66 -26.08 0.78 -13.43
N ALA A 67 -26.46 -0.48 -13.63
CA ALA A 67 -25.60 -1.62 -13.38
C ALA A 67 -24.37 -1.64 -14.31
N GLU A 68 -24.54 -1.32 -15.60
CA GLU A 68 -23.42 -1.23 -16.55
C GLU A 68 -22.48 -0.06 -16.22
N VAL A 69 -23.04 1.08 -15.81
CA VAL A 69 -22.24 2.22 -15.32
C VAL A 69 -21.47 1.82 -14.06
N GLN A 70 -22.11 1.14 -13.11
CA GLN A 70 -21.46 0.70 -11.88
C GLN A 70 -20.31 -0.28 -12.16
N LYS A 71 -20.48 -1.19 -13.14
CA LYS A 71 -19.40 -2.08 -13.58
C LYS A 71 -18.20 -1.30 -14.11
N THR A 72 -18.45 -0.26 -14.89
CA THR A 72 -17.40 0.62 -15.41
C THR A 72 -16.70 1.38 -14.28
N ILE A 73 -17.46 1.90 -13.31
CA ILE A 73 -16.91 2.56 -12.12
C ILE A 73 -16.00 1.62 -11.35
N ASN A 74 -16.44 0.38 -11.09
CA ASN A 74 -15.64 -0.60 -10.34
C ASN A 74 -14.33 -0.91 -11.07
N SER A 75 -14.38 -1.13 -12.39
CA SER A 75 -13.16 -1.37 -13.19
C SER A 75 -12.21 -0.18 -13.16
N LEU A 76 -12.71 1.05 -13.22
CA LEU A 76 -11.87 2.24 -13.10
C LEU A 76 -11.27 2.39 -11.70
N GLN A 77 -12.02 2.05 -10.65
CA GLN A 77 -11.51 2.06 -9.28
C GLN A 77 -10.36 1.07 -9.10
N GLU A 78 -10.48 -0.15 -9.64
CA GLU A 78 -9.41 -1.16 -9.60
C GLU A 78 -8.13 -0.65 -10.30
N GLU A 79 -8.25 0.01 -11.45
CA GLU A 79 -7.10 0.58 -12.15
C GLU A 79 -6.48 1.76 -11.38
N VAL A 80 -7.28 2.60 -10.73
CA VAL A 80 -6.79 3.67 -9.86
C VAL A 80 -6.01 3.10 -8.67
N GLU A 81 -6.55 2.08 -7.99
CA GLU A 81 -5.87 1.43 -6.86
C GLU A 81 -4.52 0.83 -7.26
N LYS A 82 -4.46 0.21 -8.45
CA LYS A 82 -3.21 -0.33 -9.00
C LYS A 82 -2.19 0.77 -9.28
N GLN A 83 -2.63 1.88 -9.90
CA GLN A 83 -1.74 3.00 -10.19
C GLN A 83 -1.24 3.67 -8.91
N ASP A 84 -2.09 3.83 -7.90
CA ASP A 84 -1.67 4.37 -6.60
C ASP A 84 -0.65 3.45 -5.92
N HIS A 85 -0.82 2.13 -6.02
CA HIS A 85 0.17 1.18 -5.53
C HIS A 85 1.54 1.37 -6.23
N ASP A 86 1.54 1.46 -7.56
CA ASP A 86 2.75 1.66 -8.35
C ASP A 86 3.42 3.00 -8.02
N ILE A 87 2.64 4.08 -7.84
CA ILE A 87 3.15 5.39 -7.41
C ILE A 87 3.83 5.28 -6.05
N HIS A 88 3.22 4.60 -5.08
CA HIS A 88 3.81 4.43 -3.76
C HIS A 88 5.10 3.61 -3.81
N LEU A 89 5.13 2.54 -4.61
CA LEU A 89 6.32 1.73 -4.80
C LEU A 89 7.47 2.54 -5.42
N LEU A 90 7.19 3.29 -6.49
CA LEU A 90 8.17 4.15 -7.15
C LEU A 90 8.69 5.24 -6.21
N GLN A 91 7.80 5.89 -5.45
CA GLN A 91 8.20 6.89 -4.44
C GLN A 91 9.13 6.30 -3.38
N TRP A 92 8.85 5.08 -2.92
CA TRP A 92 9.70 4.39 -1.96
C TRP A 92 11.08 4.08 -2.55
N GLN A 93 11.13 3.51 -3.76
CA GLN A 93 12.38 3.20 -4.45
C GLN A 93 13.24 4.45 -4.70
N LEU A 94 12.61 5.56 -5.09
CA LEU A 94 13.33 6.82 -5.31
C LEU A 94 13.94 7.37 -4.01
N LYS A 95 13.20 7.33 -2.89
CA LYS A 95 13.72 7.74 -1.58
C LYS A 95 14.88 6.86 -1.13
N GLU A 96 14.78 5.55 -1.35
CA GLU A 96 15.85 4.62 -1.00
C GLU A 96 17.11 4.87 -1.86
N ALA A 97 16.94 5.09 -3.16
CA ALA A 97 18.04 5.42 -4.06
C ALA A 97 18.71 6.76 -3.69
N GLU A 98 17.92 7.78 -3.34
CA GLU A 98 18.43 9.06 -2.84
C GLU A 98 19.25 8.89 -1.56
N HIS A 99 18.74 8.11 -0.60
CA HIS A 99 19.42 7.85 0.66
C HIS A 99 20.75 7.10 0.44
N LEU A 100 20.74 6.06 -0.38
CA LEU A 100 21.92 5.29 -0.73
C LEU A 100 22.99 6.16 -1.39
N LEU A 101 22.58 6.97 -2.37
CA LEU A 101 23.49 7.87 -3.08
C LEU A 101 24.10 8.92 -2.14
N SER A 102 23.29 9.52 -1.28
CA SER A 102 23.74 10.49 -0.29
C SER A 102 24.79 9.90 0.66
N THR A 103 24.55 8.68 1.11
CA THR A 103 25.46 7.94 1.99
C THR A 103 26.78 7.60 1.28
N ALA A 104 26.70 7.12 0.04
CA ALA A 104 27.87 6.79 -0.77
C ALA A 104 28.73 8.03 -1.04
N ILE A 105 28.11 9.18 -1.35
CA ILE A 105 28.81 10.45 -1.57
C ILE A 105 29.52 10.90 -0.29
N TYR A 106 28.86 10.82 0.86
CA TYR A 106 29.45 11.17 2.15
C TYR A 106 30.68 10.30 2.45
N GLN A 107 30.55 8.97 2.31
CA GLN A 107 31.65 8.04 2.52
C GLN A 107 32.80 8.27 1.53
N ALA A 108 32.51 8.56 0.26
CA ALA A 108 33.53 8.87 -0.74
C ALA A 108 34.32 10.13 -0.37
N LYS A 109 33.65 11.18 0.11
CA LYS A 109 34.30 12.41 0.60
C LYS A 109 35.22 12.13 1.79
N GLN A 110 34.78 11.33 2.75
CA GLN A 110 35.63 10.93 3.89
C GLN A 110 36.86 10.15 3.43
N LYS A 111 36.71 9.21 2.48
CA LYS A 111 37.83 8.46 1.92
C LYS A 111 38.83 9.37 1.20
N LEU A 112 38.36 10.34 0.41
CA LEU A 112 39.23 11.31 -0.25
C LEU A 112 40.04 12.13 0.77
N GLN A 113 39.39 12.61 1.84
CA GLN A 113 40.09 13.33 2.92
C GLN A 113 41.15 12.47 3.61
N SER A 114 40.86 11.19 3.85
CA SER A 114 41.84 10.25 4.41
C SER A 114 43.03 10.06 3.47
N ILE A 115 42.79 9.87 2.16
CA ILE A 115 43.83 9.76 1.12
C ILE A 115 44.66 11.05 0.99
N GLU A 116 44.08 12.22 1.19
CA GLU A 116 44.83 13.47 1.18
C GLU A 116 45.75 13.60 2.41
N LYS A 117 45.25 13.30 3.60
CA LYS A 117 46.04 13.30 4.86
C LYS A 117 47.21 12.33 4.81
N ALA A 118 46.91 11.13 4.32
CA ALA A 118 47.85 10.08 3.98
C ALA A 118 49.00 10.53 3.07
N ASN A 119 48.65 11.11 1.92
CA ASN A 119 49.63 11.58 0.95
C ASN A 119 50.47 12.73 1.51
N ALA A 120 49.88 13.61 2.34
CA ALA A 120 50.61 14.66 3.03
C ALA A 120 51.61 14.13 4.08
N ARG A 121 51.40 12.91 4.60
CA ARG A 121 52.28 12.22 5.56
C ARG A 121 52.83 10.93 4.98
N ALA A 122 53.26 10.97 3.72
CA ALA A 122 53.84 9.80 3.06
C ALA A 122 55.09 9.32 3.81
N VAL A 123 55.04 8.10 4.35
CA VAL A 123 56.17 7.45 5.03
C VAL A 123 56.93 6.61 4.00
N SER A 124 58.26 6.67 4.01
CA SER A 124 59.08 5.83 3.13
C SER A 124 58.90 4.35 3.50
N SER A 125 58.80 3.49 2.49
CA SER A 125 58.75 2.04 2.69
C SER A 125 59.96 1.52 3.50
N GLU A 126 61.12 2.16 3.35
CA GLU A 126 62.32 1.82 4.12
C GLU A 126 62.17 2.14 5.62
N GLU A 127 61.51 3.26 5.97
CA GLU A 127 61.22 3.62 7.35
C GLU A 127 60.20 2.67 7.98
N LEU A 128 59.19 2.25 7.22
CA LEU A 128 58.23 1.22 7.66
C LEU A 128 58.94 -0.11 7.92
N ILE A 129 59.85 -0.54 7.04
CA ILE A 129 60.64 -1.77 7.21
C ILE A 129 61.55 -1.68 8.44
N LYS A 130 62.27 -0.56 8.62
CA LYS A 130 63.13 -0.32 9.80
C LYS A 130 62.32 -0.29 11.09
N TYR A 131 61.16 0.37 11.09
CA TYR A 131 60.27 0.45 12.25
C TYR A 131 59.67 -0.92 12.60
N ALA A 132 59.20 -1.69 11.61
CA ALA A 132 58.70 -3.05 11.80
C ALA A 132 59.78 -4.00 12.32
N HIS A 133 61.01 -3.91 11.80
CA HIS A 133 62.15 -4.66 12.34
C HIS A 133 62.47 -4.25 13.77
N ARG A 134 62.42 -2.94 14.10
CA ARG A 134 62.61 -2.45 15.46
C ARG A 134 61.57 -3.02 16.42
N ILE A 135 60.28 -2.96 16.08
CA ILE A 135 59.20 -3.55 16.89
C ILE A 135 59.41 -5.05 17.05
N SER A 136 59.72 -5.76 15.96
CA SER A 136 59.95 -7.21 16.01
C SER A 136 61.15 -7.57 16.89
N ALA A 137 62.20 -6.74 16.90
CA ALA A 137 63.38 -6.95 17.74
C ALA A 137 63.17 -6.52 19.20
N SER A 138 62.39 -5.45 19.46
CA SER A 138 62.21 -4.87 20.80
C SER A 138 61.01 -5.43 21.57
N ASN A 139 59.97 -5.92 20.88
CA ASN A 139 58.73 -6.43 21.49
C ASN A 139 58.56 -7.96 21.32
N ALA A 140 59.58 -8.69 20.82
CA ALA A 140 59.55 -10.15 20.76
C ALA A 140 59.69 -10.84 22.14
N VAL A 141 59.87 -10.08 23.23
CA VAL A 141 60.04 -10.64 24.56
C VAL A 141 58.95 -10.09 25.49
N ALA A 142 57.95 -10.94 25.71
CA ALA A 142 56.90 -10.87 26.72
C ALA A 142 55.60 -10.11 26.37
N ALA A 143 54.51 -10.89 26.41
CA ALA A 143 53.17 -10.42 26.73
C ALA A 143 53.20 -9.50 27.98
N PRO A 144 52.49 -8.35 27.97
CA PRO A 144 52.33 -7.52 29.15
C PRO A 144 51.97 -8.33 30.41
N HIS A 145 52.50 -7.92 31.57
CA HIS A 145 52.48 -8.71 32.83
C HIS A 145 51.07 -9.04 33.39
N ASN A 146 50.01 -8.52 32.78
CA ASN A 146 48.61 -8.79 33.11
C ASN A 146 47.93 -9.82 32.18
N TRP A 147 48.66 -10.44 31.25
CA TRP A 147 48.12 -11.45 30.33
C TRP A 147 48.04 -12.82 31.03
N GLN A 148 46.83 -13.23 31.41
CA GLN A 148 46.57 -14.57 31.95
C GLN A 148 45.89 -15.48 30.91
N GLN A 149 46.22 -16.77 30.94
CA GLN A 149 45.67 -17.80 30.06
C GLN A 149 44.15 -17.90 30.30
N GLY A 150 43.35 -17.51 29.30
CA GLY A 150 41.88 -17.47 29.38
C GLY A 150 41.25 -16.08 29.30
N SER A 151 42.04 -14.99 29.22
CA SER A 151 41.49 -13.66 28.92
C SER A 151 40.97 -13.58 27.47
N LYS A 152 39.77 -13.05 27.26
CA LYS A 152 39.12 -12.95 25.92
C LYS A 152 39.87 -12.05 24.91
N LEU A 153 40.93 -11.36 25.35
CA LEU A 153 41.88 -10.62 24.49
C LEU A 153 42.96 -11.54 23.88
N ALA A 154 42.99 -12.82 24.25
CA ALA A 154 43.98 -13.80 23.80
C ALA A 154 43.72 -14.30 22.37
N ALA A 155 43.63 -13.39 21.41
CA ALA A 155 43.84 -13.66 19.99
C ALA A 155 44.05 -12.34 19.24
N VAL A 156 45.05 -11.54 19.63
CA VAL A 156 45.64 -10.57 18.72
C VAL A 156 47.15 -10.74 18.76
N PRO A 157 47.75 -11.40 17.75
CA PRO A 157 49.18 -11.32 17.54
C PRO A 157 49.56 -9.83 17.41
N CYS A 158 50.79 -9.47 17.76
CA CYS A 158 51.37 -8.12 17.72
C CYS A 158 51.17 -7.30 16.42
N ILE A 159 50.52 -7.85 15.40
CA ILE A 159 50.08 -7.19 14.17
C ILE A 159 48.83 -6.32 14.38
N TYR A 160 47.89 -6.68 15.26
CA TYR A 160 46.60 -5.98 15.34
C TYR A 160 46.64 -4.67 16.13
N LEU A 161 47.53 -4.53 17.12
CA LEU A 161 47.73 -3.24 17.82
C LEU A 161 48.32 -2.15 16.89
N LEU A 162 49.05 -2.56 15.84
CA LEU A 162 49.50 -1.63 14.79
C LEU A 162 48.35 -1.21 13.85
N CYS A 163 47.35 -2.05 13.62
CA CYS A 163 46.21 -1.69 12.79
C CYS A 163 45.26 -0.71 13.50
N GLU A 164 45.05 -0.81 14.81
CA GLU A 164 44.11 0.07 15.52
C GLU A 164 44.70 1.48 15.76
N GLU A 165 46.02 1.60 16.01
CA GLU A 165 46.70 2.91 16.01
C GLU A 165 46.88 3.49 14.60
N ALA A 166 47.06 2.65 13.57
CA ALA A 166 47.08 3.14 12.18
C ALA A 166 45.69 3.58 11.68
N SER A 167 44.60 2.96 12.15
CA SER A 167 43.23 3.40 11.85
C SER A 167 42.84 4.72 12.54
N PHE A 168 43.57 5.15 13.57
CA PHE A 168 43.39 6.48 14.17
C PHE A 168 44.26 7.58 13.53
N LEU A 169 45.16 7.22 12.62
CA LEU A 169 46.10 8.14 11.96
C LEU A 169 45.95 8.24 10.44
N TRP A 170 44.93 7.61 9.85
CA TRP A 170 44.54 7.75 8.44
C TRP A 170 43.10 8.22 8.31
#